data_AF-A0A1G0CIJ4-F1
#
_entry.id   AF-A0A1G0CIJ4-F1
#
_cell.length_a   1.000
_cell.length_b   1.000
_cell.length_c   1.000
_cell.angle_alpha   90.00
_cell.angle_beta   90.00
_cell.angle_gamma   90.00
#
_symmetry.space_group_name_H-M   'P 1'
#
loop_
_entity.id
_entity.type
_entity.pdbx_description
1 polymer ?
#
loop_
_entity_poly.entity_id
_entity_poly.type
_entity_poly.pdbx_seq_one_letter_code
_entity_poly.pdbx_strand_id
1 'polypeptide(L)'
;MQDNENRPYQQCTRCIMDTTDPEISFDEKGQCNHCTEYFRLAPLYIYNGEETDRAREALIAKIKEAGKNSDYDCMVGVSGGVDSTYVAYMAKKFGLRILAFHFDNGWNSELAVKNVENIVKKLDIDYQTWVVDWEEFRDLQISFLKASVANAEIPSDHAFLAATYHLCSKYNIKYFLSGSNFATEGILPKSWGYNAKDVKHLKGIHKLFGKTKFKTYPLLGFNREFYYTYVKKIKMVRLLNYIPYVKEDAMKVIQDELGWVYYGGKHYESVFTRFFQAYYLPHKFGYDKRLAHLSTLICSGQMTREQALEEMKKDTYPPELLAEDKEYVIKKLGMNAEEFEAILNAPPKSYKEYPNDEKRLKFIYKVYNKLRGR
;
A
#
# COMPACT_ATOMS: atom_id res chain seq x y z
N MET A 1 23.91 3.94 4.18
CA MET A 1 23.36 3.00 5.18
C MET A 1 24.40 2.58 6.23
N GLN A 2 25.66 3.01 6.14
CA GLN A 2 26.71 2.72 7.13
C GLN A 2 26.54 3.40 8.50
N ASP A 3 25.63 4.36 8.67
CA ASP A 3 25.47 5.08 9.95
C ASP A 3 24.70 4.31 11.04
N ASN A 4 24.09 3.15 10.74
CA ASN A 4 23.24 2.44 11.70
C ASN A 4 23.96 1.34 12.50
N GLU A 5 25.19 0.96 12.15
CA GLU A 5 25.90 -0.14 12.85
C GLU A 5 26.36 0.24 14.27
N ASN A 6 26.45 1.54 14.60
CA ASN A 6 26.90 2.01 15.91
C ASN A 6 25.78 2.64 16.78
N ARG A 7 24.53 2.60 16.33
CA ARG A 7 23.41 3.15 17.10
C ARG A 7 22.93 2.11 18.12
N PRO A 8 22.93 2.41 19.44
CA PRO A 8 22.35 1.52 20.43
C PRO A 8 20.88 1.23 20.13
N TYR A 9 20.47 -0.03 20.32
CA TYR A 9 19.08 -0.40 20.18
C TYR A 9 18.19 0.39 21.15
N GLN A 10 17.13 0.99 20.63
CA GLN A 10 16.13 1.68 21.43
C GLN A 10 14.74 1.46 20.82
N GLN A 11 13.77 1.09 21.66
CA GLN A 11 12.38 0.95 21.27
C GLN A 11 11.53 2.03 21.93
N CYS A 12 10.53 2.52 21.20
CA CYS A 12 9.59 3.54 21.67
C CYS A 12 8.82 3.05 22.90
N THR A 13 8.69 3.91 23.90
CA THR A 13 7.95 3.62 25.15
C THR A 13 6.43 3.70 24.98
N ARG A 14 5.93 4.42 23.95
CA ARG A 14 4.49 4.62 23.70
C ARG A 14 3.91 3.68 22.64
N CYS A 15 4.65 3.40 21.57
CA CYS A 15 4.28 2.39 20.58
C CYS A 15 5.30 1.25 20.66
N ILE A 16 5.78 0.73 19.53
CA ILE A 16 6.86 -0.26 19.48
C ILE A 16 7.88 -0.01 18.36
N MET A 17 7.80 1.11 17.63
CA MET A 17 8.82 1.48 16.65
C MET A 17 10.20 1.58 17.29
N ASP A 18 11.24 1.17 16.58
CA ASP A 18 12.61 1.11 17.10
C ASP A 18 13.65 1.60 16.08
N THR A 19 14.92 1.48 16.46
CA THR A 19 16.09 1.92 15.70
C THR A 19 16.35 1.17 14.38
N THR A 20 15.53 0.17 14.03
CA THR A 20 15.55 -0.44 12.68
C THR A 20 15.17 0.58 11.60
N ASP A 21 14.40 1.62 11.94
CA ASP A 21 14.29 2.80 11.11
C ASP A 21 15.50 3.73 11.33
N PRO A 22 16.37 3.95 10.32
CA PRO A 22 17.53 4.83 10.44
C PRO A 22 17.15 6.31 10.70
N GLU A 23 15.93 6.72 10.37
CA GLU A 23 15.45 8.11 10.54
C GLU A 23 14.64 8.31 11.83
N ILE A 24 14.51 7.29 12.69
CA ILE A 24 13.75 7.42 13.94
C ILE A 24 14.51 8.29 14.94
N SER A 25 13.80 9.14 15.67
CA SER A 25 14.31 9.91 16.80
C SER A 25 13.38 9.78 18.00
N PHE A 26 13.92 9.93 19.21
CA PHE A 26 13.19 9.82 20.47
C PHE A 26 13.30 11.10 21.27
N ASP A 27 12.23 11.46 21.97
CA ASP A 27 12.25 12.54 22.97
C ASP A 27 12.81 12.06 24.33
N GLU A 28 12.87 12.97 25.30
CA GLU A 28 13.35 12.67 26.67
C GLU A 28 12.54 11.59 27.40
N LYS A 29 11.30 11.32 26.95
CA LYS A 29 10.42 10.27 27.51
C LYS A 29 10.55 8.95 26.75
N GLY A 30 11.45 8.86 25.76
CA GLY A 30 11.62 7.71 24.89
C GLY A 30 10.49 7.53 23.87
N GLN A 31 9.72 8.58 23.56
CA GLN A 31 8.65 8.52 22.57
C GLN A 31 9.19 8.91 21.19
N CYS A 32 8.90 8.09 20.17
CA CYS A 32 9.45 8.30 18.84
C CYS A 32 8.70 9.36 18.02
N ASN A 33 9.40 9.98 17.08
CA ASN A 33 8.86 10.93 16.10
C ASN A 33 7.65 10.39 15.33
N HIS A 34 7.60 9.09 15.01
CA HIS A 34 6.47 8.50 14.28
C HIS A 34 5.15 8.58 15.04
N CYS A 35 5.12 8.07 16.28
CA CYS A 35 3.90 8.13 17.08
C CYS A 35 3.54 9.57 17.47
N THR A 36 4.53 10.45 17.63
CA THR A 36 4.27 11.88 17.90
C THR A 36 3.59 12.54 16.71
N GLU A 37 4.09 12.29 15.49
CA GLU A 37 3.44 12.77 14.27
C GLU A 37 2.05 12.15 14.07
N TYR A 38 1.89 10.87 14.41
CA TYR A 38 0.59 10.20 14.36
C TYR A 38 -0.45 10.95 15.19
N PHE A 39 -0.18 11.21 16.47
CA PHE A 39 -1.13 11.90 17.35
C PHE A 39 -1.38 13.35 16.92
N ARG A 40 -0.39 14.02 16.30
CA ARG A 40 -0.57 15.36 15.73
C ARG A 40 -1.55 15.37 14.55
N LEU A 41 -1.53 14.33 13.72
CA LEU A 41 -2.33 14.24 12.50
C LEU A 41 -3.66 13.50 12.70
N ALA A 42 -3.78 12.64 13.71
CA ALA A 42 -4.96 11.82 13.98
C ALA A 42 -6.28 12.62 14.00
N PRO A 43 -6.37 13.79 14.66
CA PRO A 43 -7.62 14.57 14.68
C PRO A 43 -8.10 15.04 13.29
N LEU A 44 -7.21 15.07 12.29
CA LEU A 44 -7.53 15.49 10.92
C LEU A 44 -7.98 14.34 10.02
N TYR A 45 -7.72 13.09 10.41
CA TYR A 45 -7.83 11.94 9.52
C TYR A 45 -8.53 10.73 10.12
N ILE A 46 -8.75 10.67 11.43
CA ILE A 46 -9.52 9.62 12.10
C ILE A 46 -10.94 10.13 12.32
N TYR A 47 -11.90 9.20 12.25
CA TYR A 47 -13.28 9.48 12.58
C TYR A 47 -13.44 10.07 13.98
N ASN A 48 -14.13 11.20 14.05
CA ASN A 48 -14.38 11.96 15.27
C ASN A 48 -15.86 12.36 15.38
N GLY A 49 -16.74 11.36 15.41
CA GLY A 49 -18.18 11.56 15.68
C GLY A 49 -18.91 12.41 14.63
N GLU A 50 -19.85 13.23 15.10
CA GLU A 50 -20.82 13.97 14.28
C GLU A 50 -20.19 14.88 13.21
N GLU A 51 -19.02 15.47 13.48
CA GLU A 51 -18.31 16.28 12.49
C GLU A 51 -17.89 15.42 11.29
N THR A 52 -17.34 14.24 11.56
CA THR A 52 -16.93 13.31 10.50
C THR A 52 -18.16 12.71 9.79
N ASP A 53 -19.26 12.46 10.50
CA ASP A 53 -20.52 12.02 9.89
C ASP A 53 -21.05 13.04 8.88
N ARG A 54 -21.08 14.33 9.24
CA ARG A 54 -21.46 15.41 8.31
C ARG A 54 -20.50 15.50 7.12
N ALA A 55 -19.20 15.37 7.35
CA ALA A 55 -18.20 15.37 6.28
C ALA A 55 -18.37 14.18 5.33
N ARG A 56 -18.69 13.00 5.87
CA ARG A 56 -19.02 11.78 5.12
C ARG A 56 -20.24 12.01 4.24
N GLU A 57 -21.35 12.49 4.80
CA GLU A 57 -22.60 12.73 4.06
C GLU A 57 -22.37 13.71 2.90
N ALA A 58 -21.66 14.82 3.16
CA ALA A 58 -21.29 15.78 2.13
C ALA A 58 -20.38 15.17 1.06
N LEU A 59 -19.46 14.27 1.43
CA LEU A 59 -18.60 13.55 0.49
C LEU A 59 -19.42 12.60 -0.39
N ILE A 60 -20.30 11.78 0.19
CA ILE A 60 -21.16 10.86 -0.55
C ILE A 60 -22.07 11.61 -1.51
N ALA A 61 -22.68 12.72 -1.08
CA ALA A 61 -23.48 13.57 -1.96
C ALA A 61 -22.66 14.12 -3.15
N LYS A 62 -21.42 14.57 -2.91
CA LYS A 62 -20.51 15.03 -3.98
C LYS A 62 -20.10 13.92 -4.94
N ILE A 63 -19.95 12.69 -4.46
CA ILE A 63 -19.62 11.52 -5.29
C ILE A 63 -20.81 11.21 -6.21
N LYS A 64 -22.02 11.13 -5.66
CA LYS A 64 -23.27 10.89 -6.44
C LYS A 64 -23.51 11.98 -7.48
N GLU A 65 -23.36 13.24 -7.12
CA GLU A 65 -23.57 14.36 -8.06
C GLU A 65 -22.57 14.30 -9.22
N ALA A 66 -21.29 13.98 -8.95
CA ALA A 66 -20.31 13.84 -10.02
C ALA A 66 -20.58 12.62 -10.94
N GLY A 67 -21.27 11.60 -10.44
CA GLY A 67 -21.65 10.39 -11.15
C GLY A 67 -22.99 10.46 -11.89
N LYS A 68 -23.78 11.52 -11.70
CA LYS A 68 -25.19 11.61 -12.15
C LYS A 68 -25.41 11.26 -13.63
N ASN A 69 -24.46 11.57 -14.50
CA ASN A 69 -24.51 11.31 -15.95
C ASN A 69 -23.55 10.17 -16.39
N SER A 70 -23.23 9.25 -15.49
CA SER A 70 -22.40 8.06 -15.73
C SER A 70 -23.09 6.85 -15.14
N ASP A 71 -22.70 5.65 -15.58
CA ASP A 71 -23.18 4.38 -15.00
C ASP A 71 -22.69 4.21 -13.55
N TYR A 72 -21.55 4.83 -13.21
CA TYR A 72 -20.89 4.69 -11.92
C TYR A 72 -20.67 6.03 -11.23
N ASP A 73 -20.82 6.04 -9.90
CA ASP A 73 -20.49 7.20 -9.07
C ASP A 73 -19.01 7.18 -8.67
N CYS A 74 -18.47 5.99 -8.42
CA CYS A 74 -17.09 5.79 -8.01
C CYS A 74 -16.51 4.46 -8.52
N MET A 75 -15.19 4.36 -8.43
CA MET A 75 -14.44 3.12 -8.63
C MET A 75 -13.83 2.69 -7.30
N VAL A 76 -13.87 1.40 -6.98
CA VAL A 76 -13.30 0.85 -5.75
C VAL A 76 -12.24 -0.18 -6.12
N GLY A 77 -11.02 -0.02 -5.59
CA GLY A 77 -9.99 -1.06 -5.72
C GLY A 77 -10.29 -2.24 -4.80
N VAL A 78 -10.34 -3.46 -5.34
CA VAL A 78 -10.56 -4.71 -4.59
C VAL A 78 -9.36 -5.64 -4.74
N SER A 79 -8.70 -5.98 -3.63
CA SER A 79 -7.57 -6.93 -3.61
C SER A 79 -7.90 -8.27 -2.97
N GLY A 80 -9.09 -8.42 -2.39
CA GLY A 80 -9.44 -9.53 -1.49
C GLY A 80 -8.95 -9.30 -0.04
N GLY A 81 -8.28 -8.17 0.22
CA GLY A 81 -7.86 -7.73 1.55
C GLY A 81 -8.99 -7.12 2.38
N VAL A 82 -8.80 -7.06 3.71
CA VAL A 82 -9.80 -6.53 4.66
C VAL A 82 -10.25 -5.11 4.31
N ASP A 83 -9.30 -4.18 4.18
CA ASP A 83 -9.61 -2.76 4.03
C ASP A 83 -10.38 -2.49 2.72
N SER A 84 -9.91 -3.05 1.59
CA SER A 84 -10.57 -2.89 0.29
C SER A 84 -11.97 -3.50 0.25
N THR A 85 -12.14 -4.65 0.90
CA THR A 85 -13.42 -5.36 0.96
C THR A 85 -14.44 -4.53 1.75
N TYR A 86 -14.01 -3.98 2.89
CA TYR A 86 -14.88 -3.15 3.71
C TYR A 86 -15.21 -1.81 3.05
N VAL A 87 -14.29 -1.22 2.28
CA VAL A 87 -14.61 -0.04 1.44
C VAL A 87 -15.71 -0.35 0.43
N ALA A 88 -15.63 -1.49 -0.27
CA ALA A 88 -16.67 -1.88 -1.23
C ALA A 88 -18.03 -2.08 -0.55
N TYR A 89 -18.04 -2.79 0.60
CA TYR A 89 -19.22 -2.99 1.42
C TYR A 89 -19.85 -1.66 1.85
N MET A 90 -19.06 -0.75 2.43
CA MET A 90 -19.55 0.54 2.91
C MET A 90 -20.02 1.44 1.78
N ALA A 91 -19.31 1.46 0.64
CA ALA A 91 -19.73 2.20 -0.54
C ALA A 91 -21.11 1.72 -1.05
N LYS A 92 -21.34 0.40 -1.08
CA LYS A 92 -22.65 -0.16 -1.45
C LYS A 92 -23.71 0.22 -0.42
N LYS A 93 -23.39 0.16 0.89
CA LYS A 93 -24.28 0.57 1.98
C LYS A 93 -24.67 2.05 1.91
N PHE A 94 -23.80 2.92 1.42
CA PHE A 94 -24.12 4.34 1.16
C PHE A 94 -24.90 4.56 -0.15
N GLY A 95 -25.25 3.50 -0.87
CA GLY A 95 -26.01 3.54 -2.11
C GLY A 95 -25.24 4.18 -3.26
N LEU A 96 -23.92 3.97 -3.32
CA LEU A 96 -23.11 4.35 -4.48
C LEU A 96 -23.16 3.27 -5.56
N ARG A 97 -23.20 3.68 -6.83
CA ARG A 97 -22.99 2.80 -7.98
C ARG A 97 -21.49 2.63 -8.21
N ILE A 98 -21.01 1.40 -8.08
CA ILE A 98 -19.59 1.09 -7.98
C ILE A 98 -19.13 0.32 -9.21
N LEU A 99 -18.02 0.75 -9.80
CA LEU A 99 -17.18 -0.14 -10.61
C LEU A 99 -16.07 -0.71 -9.71
N ALA A 100 -16.07 -2.01 -9.48
CA ALA A 100 -14.96 -2.68 -8.80
C ALA A 100 -13.77 -2.82 -9.76
N PHE A 101 -12.57 -2.56 -9.25
CA PHE A 101 -11.32 -2.63 -10.00
C PHE A 101 -10.32 -3.54 -9.29
N HIS A 102 -9.80 -4.53 -10.01
CA HIS A 102 -8.69 -5.36 -9.56
C HIS A 102 -7.48 -5.22 -10.49
N PHE A 103 -6.29 -5.14 -9.91
CA PHE A 103 -5.03 -5.14 -10.65
C PHE A 103 -4.36 -6.50 -10.48
N ASP A 104 -4.27 -7.24 -11.57
CA ASP A 104 -3.65 -8.55 -11.60
C ASP A 104 -2.22 -8.42 -12.14
N ASN A 105 -1.25 -8.60 -11.23
CA ASN A 105 0.17 -8.66 -11.54
C ASN A 105 0.73 -10.08 -11.60
N GLY A 106 -0.15 -11.09 -11.58
CA GLY A 106 0.20 -12.50 -11.55
C GLY A 106 0.46 -13.07 -10.17
N TRP A 107 0.44 -12.30 -9.08
CA TRP A 107 0.82 -12.78 -7.73
C TRP A 107 -0.36 -13.06 -6.78
N ASN A 108 -1.59 -12.99 -7.27
CA ASN A 108 -2.78 -13.24 -6.47
C ASN A 108 -2.76 -14.64 -5.83
N SER A 109 -3.05 -14.71 -4.54
CA SER A 109 -3.34 -16.00 -3.88
C SER A 109 -4.73 -16.50 -4.27
N GLU A 110 -4.92 -17.81 -4.26
CA GLU A 110 -6.22 -18.43 -4.56
C GLU A 110 -7.33 -17.91 -3.64
N LEU A 111 -6.99 -17.70 -2.36
CA LEU A 111 -7.92 -17.17 -1.37
C LEU A 111 -8.30 -15.72 -1.65
N ALA A 112 -7.37 -14.88 -2.11
CA ALA A 112 -7.66 -13.51 -2.52
C ALA A 112 -8.61 -13.48 -3.72
N VAL A 113 -8.39 -14.33 -4.72
CA VAL A 113 -9.29 -14.45 -5.89
C VAL A 113 -10.69 -14.84 -5.43
N LYS A 114 -10.81 -15.87 -4.58
CA LYS A 114 -12.10 -16.30 -4.02
C LYS A 114 -12.79 -15.19 -3.23
N ASN A 115 -12.05 -14.44 -2.42
CA ASN A 115 -12.60 -13.30 -1.70
C ASN A 115 -13.10 -12.21 -2.65
N VAL A 116 -12.34 -11.86 -3.70
CA VAL A 116 -12.80 -10.89 -4.72
C VAL A 116 -14.07 -11.37 -5.41
N GLU A 117 -14.15 -12.64 -5.80
CA GLU A 117 -15.37 -13.22 -6.39
C GLU A 117 -16.58 -13.10 -5.46
N ASN A 118 -16.39 -13.43 -4.18
CA ASN A 118 -17.45 -13.34 -3.18
C ASN A 118 -17.97 -11.91 -3.04
N ILE A 119 -17.07 -10.93 -2.96
CA ILE A 119 -17.41 -9.50 -2.87
C ILE A 119 -18.24 -9.07 -4.07
N VAL A 120 -17.77 -9.35 -5.28
CA VAL A 120 -18.43 -8.95 -6.53
C VAL A 120 -19.83 -9.57 -6.63
N LYS A 121 -19.95 -10.88 -6.36
CA LYS A 121 -21.22 -11.61 -6.43
C LYS A 121 -22.21 -11.16 -5.35
N LYS A 122 -21.76 -10.99 -4.10
CA LYS A 122 -22.63 -10.66 -2.96
C LYS A 122 -23.07 -9.20 -2.96
N LEU A 123 -22.20 -8.28 -3.38
CA LEU A 123 -22.54 -6.87 -3.49
C LEU A 123 -23.29 -6.54 -4.78
N ASP A 124 -23.34 -7.44 -5.75
CA ASP A 124 -23.94 -7.23 -7.07
C ASP A 124 -23.42 -5.93 -7.70
N ILE A 125 -22.13 -5.94 -8.05
CA ILE A 125 -21.39 -4.79 -8.59
C ILE A 125 -20.61 -5.22 -9.84
N ASP A 126 -20.46 -4.30 -10.78
CA ASP A 126 -19.63 -4.54 -11.96
C ASP A 126 -18.15 -4.63 -11.59
N TYR A 127 -17.41 -5.45 -12.34
CA TYR A 127 -16.03 -5.78 -12.03
C TYR A 127 -15.13 -5.67 -13.27
N GLN A 128 -14.02 -4.95 -13.13
CA GLN A 128 -13.00 -4.78 -14.15
C GLN A 128 -11.64 -5.22 -13.61
N THR A 129 -10.97 -6.10 -14.35
CA THR A 129 -9.57 -6.45 -14.09
C THR A 129 -8.65 -5.72 -15.06
N TRP A 130 -7.52 -5.22 -14.56
CA TRP A 130 -6.36 -4.89 -15.39
C TRP A 130 -5.31 -5.97 -15.20
N VAL A 131 -5.08 -6.76 -16.25
CA VAL A 131 -4.01 -7.78 -16.26
C VAL A 131 -2.77 -7.14 -16.88
N VAL A 132 -1.68 -7.07 -16.14
CA VAL A 132 -0.39 -6.57 -16.67
C VAL A 132 0.27 -7.63 -17.55
N ASP A 133 1.02 -7.20 -18.57
CA ASP A 133 1.90 -8.12 -19.29
C ASP A 133 2.93 -8.72 -18.33
N TRP A 134 2.87 -10.04 -18.15
CA TRP A 134 3.69 -10.75 -17.18
C TRP A 134 5.19 -10.64 -17.47
N GLU A 135 5.60 -10.67 -18.74
CA GLU A 135 7.01 -10.62 -19.13
C GLU A 135 7.62 -9.25 -18.84
N GLU A 136 6.89 -8.17 -19.14
CA GLU A 136 7.28 -6.81 -18.78
C GLU A 136 7.32 -6.61 -17.26
N PHE A 137 6.30 -7.09 -16.55
CA PHE A 137 6.20 -6.94 -15.09
C PHE A 137 7.30 -7.72 -14.37
N ARG A 138 7.52 -8.99 -14.74
CA ARG A 138 8.54 -9.86 -14.17
C ARG A 138 9.93 -9.29 -14.35
N ASP A 139 10.29 -8.85 -15.56
CA ASP A 139 11.61 -8.26 -15.84
C ASP A 139 11.85 -7.00 -14.99
N LEU A 140 10.81 -6.17 -14.81
CA LEU A 140 10.88 -5.00 -13.95
C LEU A 140 11.02 -5.38 -12.47
N GLN A 141 10.27 -6.36 -11.99
CA GLN A 141 10.35 -6.83 -10.60
C GLN A 141 11.73 -7.40 -10.27
N ILE A 142 12.30 -8.22 -11.17
CA ILE A 142 13.68 -8.71 -11.06
C ILE A 142 14.67 -7.56 -11.04
N SER A 143 14.45 -6.52 -11.86
CA SER A 143 15.32 -5.34 -11.88
C SER A 143 15.37 -4.63 -10.52
N PHE A 144 14.24 -4.54 -9.83
CA PHE A 144 14.16 -3.94 -8.50
C PHE A 144 14.80 -4.82 -7.41
N LEU A 145 14.63 -6.14 -7.49
CA LEU A 145 15.33 -7.09 -6.62
C LEU A 145 16.85 -6.97 -6.80
N LYS A 146 17.36 -6.97 -8.05
CA LYS A 146 18.78 -6.79 -8.37
C LYS A 146 19.34 -5.43 -7.96
N ALA A 147 18.52 -4.38 -8.00
CA ALA A 147 18.90 -3.06 -7.52
C ALA A 147 19.11 -3.01 -5.99
N SER A 148 18.66 -4.02 -5.24
CA SER A 148 18.83 -4.10 -3.77
C SER A 148 18.31 -2.85 -3.04
N VAL A 149 17.27 -2.21 -3.58
CA VAL A 149 16.57 -1.11 -2.91
C VAL A 149 15.52 -1.67 -1.94
N ALA A 150 15.23 -0.94 -0.87
CA ALA A 150 14.30 -1.39 0.17
C ALA A 150 12.92 -1.74 -0.38
N ASN A 151 12.33 -0.89 -1.24
CA ASN A 151 11.00 -1.13 -1.80
C ASN A 151 11.05 -1.81 -3.17
N ALA A 152 11.08 -3.15 -3.18
CA ALA A 152 10.98 -3.95 -4.41
C ALA A 152 9.54 -4.07 -4.97
N GLU A 153 8.53 -3.53 -4.28
CA GLU A 153 7.12 -3.52 -4.70
C GLU A 153 6.73 -2.30 -5.55
N ILE A 154 7.66 -1.37 -5.80
CA ILE A 154 7.42 -0.23 -6.70
C ILE A 154 6.81 -0.66 -8.05
N PRO A 155 7.21 -1.78 -8.69
CA PRO A 155 6.56 -2.25 -9.92
C PRO A 155 5.06 -2.56 -9.76
N SER A 156 4.63 -3.11 -8.62
CA SER A 156 3.22 -3.34 -8.31
C SER A 156 2.49 -2.02 -8.05
N ASP A 157 3.01 -1.22 -7.12
CA ASP A 157 2.40 0.04 -6.67
C ASP A 157 2.25 1.06 -7.81
N HIS A 158 3.27 1.18 -8.66
CA HIS A 158 3.26 2.09 -9.79
C HIS A 158 2.19 1.70 -10.81
N ALA A 159 2.14 0.43 -11.18
CA ALA A 159 1.22 -0.06 -12.18
C ALA A 159 -0.23 0.00 -11.71
N PHE A 160 -0.50 -0.38 -10.45
CA PHE A 160 -1.82 -0.24 -9.83
C PHE A 160 -2.32 1.19 -9.90
N LEU A 161 -1.49 2.17 -9.51
CA LEU A 161 -1.89 3.57 -9.52
C LEU A 161 -2.07 4.10 -10.96
N ALA A 162 -1.19 3.71 -11.88
CA ALA A 162 -1.30 4.10 -13.29
C ALA A 162 -2.58 3.54 -13.94
N ALA A 163 -2.89 2.27 -13.69
CA ALA A 163 -4.12 1.61 -14.15
C ALA A 163 -5.37 2.25 -13.53
N THR A 164 -5.34 2.58 -12.24
CA THR A 164 -6.43 3.28 -11.54
C THR A 164 -6.78 4.59 -12.26
N TYR A 165 -5.80 5.46 -12.49
CA TYR A 165 -6.06 6.73 -13.17
C TYR A 165 -6.54 6.53 -14.61
N HIS A 166 -5.97 5.56 -15.33
CA HIS A 166 -6.39 5.24 -16.68
C HIS A 166 -7.86 4.82 -16.72
N LEU A 167 -8.27 3.87 -15.88
CA LEU A 167 -9.64 3.34 -15.83
C LEU A 167 -10.62 4.40 -15.35
N CYS A 168 -10.31 5.17 -14.30
CA CYS A 168 -11.14 6.30 -13.90
C CYS A 168 -11.36 7.27 -15.07
N SER A 169 -10.32 7.59 -15.85
CA SER A 169 -10.47 8.45 -17.02
C SER A 169 -11.28 7.79 -18.14
N LYS A 170 -11.13 6.48 -18.37
CA LYS A 170 -11.82 5.71 -19.41
C LYS A 170 -13.34 5.68 -19.15
N TYR A 171 -13.74 5.38 -17.92
CA TYR A 171 -15.15 5.30 -17.51
C TYR A 171 -15.72 6.65 -17.04
N ASN A 172 -14.96 7.74 -17.19
CA ASN A 172 -15.33 9.09 -16.74
C ASN A 172 -15.66 9.20 -15.23
N ILE A 173 -15.09 8.32 -14.42
CA ILE A 173 -15.28 8.29 -12.97
C ILE A 173 -14.36 9.31 -12.29
N LYS A 174 -14.92 10.14 -11.41
CA LYS A 174 -14.17 11.20 -10.72
C LYS A 174 -13.62 10.79 -9.36
N TYR A 175 -14.16 9.75 -8.75
CA TYR A 175 -13.79 9.34 -7.40
C TYR A 175 -13.32 7.88 -7.39
N PHE A 176 -12.11 7.67 -6.90
CA PHE A 176 -11.58 6.36 -6.57
C PHE A 176 -11.55 6.19 -5.05
N LEU A 177 -12.16 5.13 -4.54
CA LEU A 177 -12.18 4.83 -3.11
C LEU A 177 -11.08 3.80 -2.80
N SER A 178 -10.11 4.19 -1.98
CA SER A 178 -8.98 3.38 -1.56
C SER A 178 -9.20 2.80 -0.17
N GLY A 179 -8.70 1.58 0.06
CA GLY A 179 -8.60 0.96 1.40
C GLY A 179 -7.57 1.61 2.32
N SER A 180 -6.68 2.46 1.81
CA SER A 180 -5.69 3.13 2.67
C SER A 180 -6.37 4.02 3.72
N ASN A 181 -5.89 3.98 4.95
CA ASN A 181 -6.55 4.66 6.05
C ASN A 181 -5.60 5.02 7.20
N PHE A 182 -5.94 6.04 7.98
CA PHE A 182 -5.06 6.49 9.05
C PHE A 182 -5.13 5.59 10.31
N ALA A 183 -6.24 4.90 10.51
CA ALA A 183 -6.48 4.08 11.70
C ALA A 183 -5.60 2.82 11.77
N THR A 184 -5.19 2.26 10.63
CA THR A 184 -4.33 1.05 10.54
C THR A 184 -3.05 1.24 9.72
N GLU A 185 -2.85 2.41 9.07
CA GLU A 185 -1.66 2.75 8.27
C GLU A 185 -1.06 4.14 8.53
N GLY A 186 -1.43 4.81 9.63
CA GLY A 186 -0.92 6.14 9.95
C GLY A 186 0.59 6.22 10.25
N ILE A 187 1.24 5.09 10.58
CA ILE A 187 2.70 5.00 10.75
C ILE A 187 3.30 4.08 9.69
N LEU A 188 4.22 4.61 8.89
CA LEU A 188 5.14 3.86 8.02
C LEU A 188 6.41 4.70 7.81
N PRO A 189 7.60 4.21 8.19
CA PRO A 189 8.84 4.94 7.97
C PRO A 189 9.10 5.25 6.50
N LYS A 190 9.46 6.50 6.21
CA LYS A 190 9.79 6.92 4.83
C LYS A 190 11.07 6.26 4.32
N SER A 191 12.00 5.98 5.24
CA SER A 191 13.27 5.29 4.99
C SER A 191 13.10 3.85 4.48
N TRP A 192 11.96 3.20 4.77
CA TRP A 192 11.66 1.83 4.37
C TRP A 192 11.15 1.72 2.93
N GLY A 193 11.04 2.83 2.20
CA GLY A 193 10.68 2.78 0.80
C GLY A 193 11.00 4.06 0.04
N TYR A 194 10.42 4.16 -1.15
CA TYR A 194 10.54 5.36 -1.98
C TYR A 194 9.25 5.58 -2.77
N ASN A 195 9.12 6.76 -3.35
CA ASN A 195 7.93 7.19 -4.08
C ASN A 195 7.70 6.30 -5.31
N ALA A 196 6.68 5.44 -5.24
CA ALA A 196 6.27 4.58 -6.36
C ALA A 196 5.89 5.36 -7.62
N LYS A 197 5.52 6.64 -7.54
CA LYS A 197 5.16 7.48 -8.70
C LYS A 197 6.38 8.01 -9.48
N ASP A 198 7.59 7.81 -8.97
CA ASP A 198 8.79 8.30 -9.63
C ASP A 198 9.15 7.43 -10.85
N VAL A 199 8.59 7.79 -12.00
CA VAL A 199 8.85 7.11 -13.28
C VAL A 199 10.32 7.17 -13.71
N LYS A 200 11.09 8.18 -13.25
CA LYS A 200 12.51 8.28 -13.55
C LYS A 200 13.30 7.24 -12.76
N HIS A 201 12.91 7.00 -11.51
CA HIS A 201 13.46 5.91 -10.69
C HIS A 201 13.15 4.53 -11.27
N LEU A 202 11.88 4.28 -11.60
CA LEU A 202 11.45 3.03 -12.22
C LEU A 202 12.21 2.74 -13.52
N LYS A 203 12.27 3.70 -14.45
CA LYS A 203 13.01 3.55 -15.71
C LYS A 203 14.52 3.50 -15.51
N GLY A 204 15.06 4.19 -14.51
CA GLY A 204 16.48 4.23 -14.19
C GLY A 204 16.99 2.87 -13.73
N ILE A 205 16.29 2.22 -12.81
CA ILE A 205 16.57 0.85 -12.36
C ILE A 205 16.41 -0.14 -13.51
N HIS A 206 15.29 -0.05 -14.23
CA HIS A 206 15.02 -0.95 -15.35
C HIS A 206 16.08 -0.85 -16.46
N LYS A 207 16.56 0.35 -16.78
CA LYS A 207 17.65 0.54 -17.77
C LYS A 207 18.95 -0.19 -17.39
N LEU A 208 19.23 -0.35 -16.09
CA LEU A 208 20.46 -0.99 -15.61
C LEU A 208 20.36 -2.51 -15.54
N PHE A 209 19.19 -3.04 -15.18
CA PHE A 209 19.04 -4.47 -14.86
C PHE A 209 18.02 -5.22 -15.73
N GLY A 210 17.14 -4.49 -16.41
CA GLY A 210 16.06 -5.02 -17.23
C GLY A 210 16.53 -5.41 -18.63
N LYS A 211 15.81 -6.36 -19.22
CA LYS A 211 16.09 -6.93 -20.55
C LYS A 211 14.96 -6.67 -21.54
N THR A 212 13.74 -6.48 -21.07
CA THR A 212 12.53 -6.36 -21.89
C THR A 212 12.14 -4.90 -22.05
N LYS A 213 11.71 -4.47 -23.24
CA LYS A 213 11.19 -3.10 -23.43
C LYS A 213 9.76 -2.99 -22.91
N PHE A 214 9.44 -1.89 -22.22
CA PHE A 214 8.05 -1.56 -21.89
C PHE A 214 7.23 -1.29 -23.15
N LYS A 215 6.19 -2.09 -23.40
CA LYS A 215 5.21 -1.86 -24.46
C LYS A 215 3.86 -1.51 -23.88
N THR A 216 3.43 -2.24 -22.86
CA THR A 216 2.07 -2.18 -22.29
C THR A 216 2.04 -1.86 -20.80
N TYR A 217 3.17 -2.01 -20.09
CA TYR A 217 3.25 -1.67 -18.67
C TYR A 217 2.79 -0.22 -18.42
N PRO A 218 1.80 0.00 -17.54
CA PRO A 218 1.19 1.30 -17.38
C PRO A 218 2.12 2.24 -16.60
N LEU A 219 2.46 3.38 -17.22
CA LEU A 219 3.35 4.37 -16.63
C LEU A 219 2.61 5.64 -16.19
N LEU A 220 2.89 6.07 -14.96
CA LEU A 220 2.40 7.30 -14.37
C LEU A 220 3.56 8.19 -13.93
N GLY A 221 3.88 9.19 -14.75
CA GLY A 221 4.77 10.29 -14.36
C GLY A 221 4.00 11.52 -13.90
N PHE A 222 4.72 12.49 -13.32
CA PHE A 222 4.15 13.75 -12.79
C PHE A 222 3.17 14.44 -13.77
N ASN A 223 3.52 14.56 -15.05
CA ASN A 223 2.65 15.25 -16.03
C ASN A 223 1.32 14.53 -16.26
N ARG A 224 1.33 13.18 -16.27
CA ARG A 224 0.11 12.38 -16.40
C ARG A 224 -0.72 12.45 -15.14
N GLU A 225 -0.10 12.33 -13.97
CA GLU A 225 -0.78 12.51 -12.68
C GLU A 225 -1.43 13.90 -12.58
N PHE A 226 -0.71 14.95 -12.99
CA PHE A 226 -1.22 16.31 -13.05
C PHE A 226 -2.44 16.40 -13.98
N TYR A 227 -2.34 15.87 -15.20
CA TYR A 227 -3.46 15.82 -16.13
C TYR A 227 -4.69 15.11 -15.52
N TYR A 228 -4.51 13.93 -14.94
CA TYR A 228 -5.62 13.19 -14.33
C TYR A 228 -6.23 13.92 -13.13
N THR A 229 -5.40 14.51 -12.28
CA THR A 229 -5.85 15.17 -11.05
C THR A 229 -6.54 16.51 -11.34
N TYR A 230 -6.01 17.33 -12.25
CA TYR A 230 -6.49 18.70 -12.46
C TYR A 230 -7.40 18.84 -13.68
N VAL A 231 -7.10 18.15 -14.78
CA VAL A 231 -7.91 18.23 -16.01
C VAL A 231 -9.06 17.23 -15.94
N LYS A 232 -8.77 15.96 -15.61
CA LYS A 232 -9.83 14.94 -15.46
C LYS A 232 -10.56 15.01 -14.13
N LYS A 233 -10.02 15.76 -13.15
CA LYS A 233 -10.59 15.98 -11.81
C LYS A 233 -10.77 14.67 -11.01
N ILE A 234 -9.90 13.69 -11.22
CA ILE A 234 -9.92 12.41 -10.52
C ILE A 234 -9.37 12.60 -9.10
N LYS A 235 -10.11 12.13 -8.10
CA LYS A 235 -9.79 12.25 -6.67
C LYS A 235 -9.69 10.87 -6.03
N MET A 236 -8.60 10.65 -5.32
CA MET A 236 -8.40 9.48 -4.46
C MET A 236 -9.00 9.78 -3.09
N VAL A 237 -9.89 8.93 -2.60
CA VAL A 237 -10.62 9.10 -1.34
C VAL A 237 -10.31 7.91 -0.43
N ARG A 238 -9.91 8.21 0.80
CA ARG A 238 -9.74 7.23 1.87
C ARG A 238 -11.05 7.10 2.64
N LEU A 239 -11.98 6.29 2.13
CA LEU A 239 -13.35 6.23 2.68
C LEU A 239 -13.35 5.82 4.16
N LEU A 240 -12.43 4.94 4.56
CA LEU A 240 -12.33 4.42 5.93
C LEU A 240 -12.01 5.50 6.97
N ASN A 241 -11.43 6.64 6.55
CA ASN A 241 -11.21 7.79 7.45
C ASN A 241 -12.52 8.50 7.84
N TYR A 242 -13.62 8.25 7.14
CA TYR A 242 -14.92 8.91 7.34
C TYR A 242 -15.93 8.03 8.09
N ILE A 243 -15.49 6.90 8.64
CA ILE A 243 -16.32 5.94 9.37
C ILE A 243 -15.58 5.45 10.62
N PRO A 244 -16.29 4.96 11.66
CA PRO A 244 -15.66 4.38 12.84
C PRO A 244 -15.00 3.03 12.51
N TYR A 245 -13.82 3.08 11.89
CA TYR A 245 -13.13 1.90 11.37
C TYR A 245 -12.31 1.19 12.46
N VAL A 246 -12.85 0.08 12.96
CA VAL A 246 -12.14 -0.92 13.77
C VAL A 246 -11.91 -2.15 12.91
N LYS A 247 -10.64 -2.58 12.77
CA LYS A 247 -10.27 -3.64 11.83
C LYS A 247 -10.97 -4.97 12.14
N GLU A 248 -11.03 -5.34 13.41
CA GLU A 248 -11.65 -6.61 13.84
C GLU A 248 -13.16 -6.63 13.56
N ASP A 249 -13.85 -5.52 13.81
CA ASP A 249 -15.28 -5.42 13.55
C ASP A 249 -15.57 -5.42 12.04
N ALA A 250 -14.73 -4.73 11.26
CA ALA A 250 -14.82 -4.79 9.80
C ALA A 250 -14.62 -6.21 9.26
N MET A 251 -13.69 -6.98 9.83
CA MET A 251 -13.48 -8.40 9.48
C MET A 251 -14.74 -9.23 9.77
N LYS A 252 -15.32 -9.12 10.97
CA LYS A 252 -16.56 -9.84 11.31
C LYS A 252 -17.68 -9.54 10.31
N VAL A 253 -17.91 -8.26 10.01
CA VAL A 253 -18.95 -7.84 9.05
C VAL A 253 -18.74 -8.47 7.67
N ILE A 254 -17.52 -8.43 7.12
CA ILE A 254 -17.28 -8.97 5.76
C ILE A 254 -17.28 -10.50 5.74
N GLN A 255 -16.94 -11.16 6.84
CA GLN A 255 -17.09 -12.61 6.98
C GLN A 255 -18.57 -13.00 6.93
N ASP A 256 -19.39 -12.33 7.74
CA ASP A 256 -20.81 -12.65 7.90
C ASP A 256 -21.63 -12.29 6.64
N GLU A 257 -21.41 -11.09 6.11
CA GLU A 257 -22.23 -10.54 5.01
C GLU A 257 -21.75 -11.00 3.64
N LEU A 258 -20.43 -11.17 3.46
CA LEU A 258 -19.83 -11.43 2.15
C LEU A 258 -19.21 -12.82 2.03
N GLY A 259 -19.11 -13.60 3.11
CA GLY A 259 -18.38 -14.87 3.08
C GLY A 259 -16.89 -14.69 2.81
N TRP A 260 -16.32 -13.54 3.20
CA TRP A 260 -14.89 -13.31 3.13
C TRP A 260 -14.16 -14.25 4.10
N VAL A 261 -12.98 -14.73 3.72
CA VAL A 261 -12.18 -15.66 4.52
C VAL A 261 -10.82 -15.04 4.83
N TYR A 262 -10.42 -15.09 6.11
CA TYR A 262 -9.15 -14.56 6.55
C TYR A 262 -7.97 -15.40 6.04
N TYR A 263 -6.93 -14.72 5.56
CA TYR A 263 -5.77 -15.30 4.90
C TYR A 263 -4.48 -15.21 5.73
N GLY A 264 -4.56 -14.81 7.01
CA GLY A 264 -3.47 -14.98 7.97
C GLY A 264 -2.45 -13.85 8.09
N GLY A 265 -2.67 -12.66 7.48
CA GLY A 265 -1.73 -11.54 7.62
C GLY A 265 -2.23 -10.23 7.01
N LYS A 266 -1.40 -9.19 7.01
CA LYS A 266 -1.65 -7.93 6.28
C LYS A 266 -0.93 -7.96 4.94
N HIS A 267 -1.64 -7.67 3.85
CA HIS A 267 -1.16 -7.77 2.46
C HIS A 267 -0.83 -9.18 1.94
N TYR A 268 -1.29 -10.22 2.65
CA TYR A 268 -1.07 -11.62 2.28
C TYR A 268 -2.03 -12.10 1.18
N GLU A 269 -2.83 -11.20 0.60
CA GLU A 269 -3.57 -11.45 -0.63
C GLU A 269 -2.65 -11.72 -1.84
N SER A 270 -1.41 -11.20 -1.82
CA SER A 270 -0.38 -11.38 -2.84
C SER A 270 0.75 -12.25 -2.29
N VAL A 271 1.06 -13.35 -2.97
CA VAL A 271 2.13 -14.29 -2.59
C VAL A 271 3.48 -13.58 -2.56
N PHE A 272 3.78 -12.78 -3.59
CA PHE A 272 5.03 -12.01 -3.63
C PHE A 272 5.08 -10.97 -2.52
N THR A 273 3.98 -10.29 -2.21
CA THR A 273 3.97 -9.26 -1.16
C THR A 273 4.13 -9.86 0.23
N ARG A 274 3.49 -11.01 0.49
CA ARG A 274 3.73 -11.81 1.69
C ARG A 274 5.21 -12.20 1.81
N PHE A 275 5.77 -12.84 0.78
CA PHE A 275 7.18 -13.21 0.71
C PHE A 275 8.12 -12.01 0.91
N PHE A 276 7.84 -10.90 0.25
CA PHE A 276 8.64 -9.69 0.31
C PHE A 276 8.62 -9.06 1.71
N GLN A 277 7.43 -8.89 2.31
CA GLN A 277 7.30 -8.21 3.60
C GLN A 277 7.71 -9.06 4.79
N ALA A 278 7.46 -10.37 4.75
CA ALA A 278 7.69 -11.25 5.88
C ALA A 278 9.03 -12.00 5.84
N TYR A 279 9.69 -12.08 4.67
CA TYR A 279 11.02 -12.71 4.54
C TYR A 279 12.08 -11.76 3.98
N TYR A 280 11.89 -11.26 2.76
CA TYR A 280 12.95 -10.48 2.07
C TYR A 280 13.33 -9.21 2.83
N LEU A 281 12.36 -8.41 3.29
CA LEU A 281 12.61 -7.17 4.02
C LEU A 281 13.28 -7.40 5.39
N PRO A 282 12.77 -8.28 6.27
CA PRO A 282 13.43 -8.57 7.55
C PRO A 282 14.84 -9.15 7.36
N HIS A 283 15.02 -10.08 6.41
CA HIS A 283 16.30 -10.75 6.24
C HIS A 283 17.37 -9.84 5.62
N LYS A 284 17.02 -9.03 4.61
CA LYS A 284 17.99 -8.21 3.87
C LYS A 284 18.20 -6.83 4.47
N PHE A 285 17.16 -6.21 5.01
CA PHE A 285 17.19 -4.83 5.51
C PHE A 285 16.98 -4.71 7.02
N GLY A 286 16.59 -5.80 7.70
CA GLY A 286 16.16 -5.74 9.11
C GLY A 286 14.80 -5.06 9.29
N TYR A 287 14.05 -4.81 8.21
CA TYR A 287 12.79 -4.07 8.27
C TYR A 287 11.61 -5.02 8.49
N ASP A 288 11.10 -5.05 9.72
CA ASP A 288 9.84 -5.73 10.03
C ASP A 288 8.67 -4.74 10.00
N LYS A 289 7.85 -4.81 8.94
CA LYS A 289 6.69 -3.93 8.76
C LYS A 289 5.63 -4.08 9.87
N ARG A 290 5.62 -5.18 10.62
CA ARG A 290 4.71 -5.36 11.77
C ARG A 290 4.95 -4.28 12.82
N LEU A 291 6.19 -3.80 13.01
CA LEU A 291 6.47 -2.69 13.94
C LEU A 291 5.63 -1.46 13.62
N ALA A 292 5.55 -1.07 12.34
CA ALA A 292 4.78 0.09 11.89
C ALA A 292 3.27 -0.14 11.95
N HIS A 293 2.81 -1.32 11.51
CA HIS A 293 1.39 -1.68 11.54
C HIS A 293 0.84 -1.78 12.97
N LEU A 294 1.52 -2.53 13.84
CA LEU A 294 1.13 -2.70 15.24
C LEU A 294 1.28 -1.40 16.02
N SER A 295 2.33 -0.61 15.78
CA SER A 295 2.44 0.74 16.36
C SER A 295 1.27 1.63 15.99
N THR A 296 0.76 1.52 14.76
CA THR A 296 -0.44 2.25 14.35
C THR A 296 -1.67 1.80 15.13
N LEU A 297 -1.86 0.49 15.33
CA LEU A 297 -2.99 -0.05 16.12
C LEU A 297 -2.93 0.36 17.59
N ILE A 298 -1.72 0.47 18.17
CA ILE A 298 -1.53 1.04 19.50
C ILE A 298 -1.99 2.51 19.51
N CYS A 299 -1.51 3.31 18.55
CA CYS A 299 -1.82 4.73 18.52
C CYS A 299 -3.30 5.03 18.20
N SER A 300 -4.00 4.14 17.47
CA SER A 300 -5.43 4.24 17.21
C SER A 300 -6.31 3.68 18.33
N GLY A 301 -5.71 3.11 19.39
CA GLY A 301 -6.42 2.52 20.52
C GLY A 301 -7.07 1.16 20.22
N GLN A 302 -6.73 0.53 19.09
CA GLN A 302 -7.26 -0.79 18.71
C GLN A 302 -6.47 -1.95 19.31
N MET A 303 -5.30 -1.69 19.89
CA MET A 303 -4.42 -2.71 20.48
C MET A 303 -3.61 -2.12 21.63
N THR A 304 -3.34 -2.92 22.67
CA THR A 304 -2.40 -2.53 23.73
C THR A 304 -0.95 -2.75 23.30
N ARG A 305 -0.02 -2.06 23.95
CA ARG A 305 1.41 -2.26 23.67
C ARG A 305 1.87 -3.67 24.00
N GLU A 306 1.32 -4.25 25.07
CA GLU A 306 1.62 -5.61 25.54
C GLU A 306 1.19 -6.65 24.51
N GLN A 307 -0.03 -6.53 23.97
CA GLN A 307 -0.52 -7.39 22.87
C GLN A 307 0.37 -7.28 21.63
N ALA A 308 0.76 -6.06 21.26
CA ALA A 308 1.64 -5.84 20.11
C ALA A 308 3.01 -6.50 20.29
N LEU A 309 3.60 -6.40 21.49
CA LEU A 309 4.87 -7.06 21.79
C LEU A 309 4.75 -8.58 21.78
N GLU A 310 3.63 -9.14 22.24
CA GLU A 310 3.37 -10.57 22.15
C GLU A 310 3.24 -11.03 20.69
N GLU A 311 2.56 -10.25 19.85
CA GLU A 311 2.45 -10.52 18.41
C GLU A 311 3.83 -10.50 17.72
N MET A 312 4.71 -9.59 18.13
CA MET A 312 6.08 -9.51 17.59
C MET A 312 6.96 -10.72 17.92
N LYS A 313 6.62 -11.51 18.95
CA LYS A 313 7.34 -12.77 19.28
C LYS A 313 7.04 -13.89 18.29
N LYS A 314 5.91 -13.82 17.59
CA LYS A 314 5.56 -14.80 16.56
C LYS A 314 6.50 -14.65 15.37
N ASP A 315 6.80 -15.75 14.71
CA ASP A 315 7.55 -15.71 13.46
C ASP A 315 6.80 -14.85 12.43
N THR A 316 7.55 -14.06 11.65
CA THR A 316 6.98 -13.30 10.53
C THR A 316 6.36 -14.25 9.50
N TYR A 317 6.90 -15.46 9.41
CA TYR A 317 6.67 -16.40 8.35
C TYR A 317 6.73 -17.85 8.87
N PRO A 318 5.63 -18.64 8.81
CA PRO A 318 5.69 -20.07 9.12
C PRO A 318 6.72 -20.81 8.23
N PRO A 319 7.63 -21.64 8.80
CA PRO A 319 8.74 -22.21 8.03
C PRO A 319 8.34 -23.01 6.78
N GLU A 320 7.29 -23.82 6.88
CA GLU A 320 6.78 -24.63 5.75
C GLU A 320 6.27 -23.74 4.61
N LEU A 321 5.41 -22.77 4.94
CA LEU A 321 4.89 -21.81 3.97
C LEU A 321 6.00 -20.95 3.36
N LEU A 322 7.05 -20.61 4.13
CA LEU A 322 8.20 -19.88 3.60
C LEU A 322 8.94 -20.70 2.54
N ALA A 323 9.16 -21.98 2.80
CA ALA A 323 9.83 -22.86 1.83
C ALA A 323 9.02 -22.95 0.53
N GLU A 324 7.70 -23.15 0.63
CA GLU A 324 6.79 -23.21 -0.52
C GLU A 324 6.76 -21.89 -1.30
N ASP A 325 6.54 -20.76 -0.63
CA ASP A 325 6.49 -19.44 -1.27
C ASP A 325 7.85 -19.07 -1.89
N LYS A 326 8.96 -19.40 -1.23
CA LYS A 326 10.31 -19.15 -1.75
C LYS A 326 10.55 -19.92 -3.04
N GLU A 327 10.25 -21.22 -3.07
CA GLU A 327 10.36 -22.03 -4.28
C GLU A 327 9.48 -21.47 -5.40
N TYR A 328 8.21 -21.18 -5.08
CA TYR A 328 7.25 -20.63 -6.03
C TYR A 328 7.70 -19.29 -6.62
N VAL A 329 8.14 -18.35 -5.77
CA VAL A 329 8.59 -17.01 -6.19
C VAL A 329 9.82 -17.10 -7.08
N ILE A 330 10.83 -17.88 -6.68
CA ILE A 330 12.06 -18.07 -7.48
C ILE A 330 11.73 -18.65 -8.85
N LYS A 331 10.95 -19.74 -8.87
CA LYS A 331 10.53 -20.41 -10.12
C LYS A 331 9.73 -19.47 -11.02
N LYS A 332 8.76 -18.74 -10.47
CA LYS A 332 7.89 -17.84 -11.23
C LYS A 332 8.64 -16.64 -11.79
N LEU A 333 9.59 -16.09 -11.03
CA LEU A 333 10.53 -15.08 -11.53
C LEU A 333 11.51 -15.63 -12.59
N GLY A 334 11.58 -16.95 -12.80
CA GLY A 334 12.48 -17.56 -13.78
C GLY A 334 13.95 -17.45 -13.37
N MET A 335 14.22 -17.45 -12.07
CA MET A 335 15.57 -17.49 -11.50
C MET A 335 15.84 -18.88 -10.93
N ASN A 336 17.12 -19.23 -10.74
CA ASN A 336 17.49 -20.37 -9.91
C ASN A 336 17.77 -19.92 -8.45
N ALA A 337 17.95 -20.91 -7.55
CA ALA A 337 18.20 -20.64 -6.15
C ALA A 337 19.48 -19.83 -5.91
N GLU A 338 20.57 -20.13 -6.62
CA GLU A 338 21.86 -19.43 -6.46
C GLU A 338 21.77 -17.95 -6.87
N GLU A 339 21.07 -17.66 -7.98
CA GLU A 339 20.84 -16.29 -8.44
C GLU A 339 20.04 -15.49 -7.41
N PHE A 340 19.01 -16.09 -6.82
CA PHE A 340 18.20 -15.44 -5.80
C PHE A 340 18.98 -15.23 -4.50
N GLU A 341 19.76 -16.21 -4.05
CA GLU A 341 20.63 -16.07 -2.88
C GLU A 341 21.70 -14.99 -3.09
N ALA A 342 22.25 -14.87 -4.30
CA ALA A 342 23.17 -13.77 -4.63
C ALA A 342 22.48 -12.41 -4.52
N ILE A 343 21.23 -12.28 -4.96
CA ILE A 343 20.43 -11.06 -4.79
C ILE A 343 20.18 -10.78 -3.31
N LEU A 344 19.82 -11.80 -2.53
CA LEU A 344 19.51 -11.66 -1.11
C LEU A 344 20.73 -11.17 -0.32
N ASN A 345 21.89 -11.78 -0.56
CA ASN A 345 23.17 -11.49 0.10
C ASN A 345 23.87 -10.22 -0.40
N ALA A 346 23.45 -9.64 -1.53
CA ALA A 346 24.02 -8.39 -2.02
C ALA A 346 23.82 -7.24 -1.02
N PRO A 347 24.76 -6.29 -0.87
CA PRO A 347 24.60 -5.17 0.04
C PRO A 347 23.33 -4.32 -0.25
N PRO A 348 22.54 -3.96 0.77
CA PRO A 348 21.45 -2.99 0.64
C PRO A 348 21.89 -1.67 0.01
N LYS A 349 21.04 -1.11 -0.85
CA LYS A 349 21.27 0.17 -1.52
C LYS A 349 20.16 1.17 -1.27
N SER A 350 20.53 2.44 -1.23
CA SER A 350 19.57 3.54 -1.19
C SER A 350 18.98 3.79 -2.56
N TYR A 351 17.69 4.15 -2.62
CA TYR A 351 17.07 4.65 -3.85
C TYR A 351 17.83 5.86 -4.45
N LYS A 352 18.57 6.59 -3.61
CA LYS A 352 19.37 7.77 -3.99
C LYS A 352 20.58 7.43 -4.86
N GLU A 353 21.04 6.17 -4.83
CA GLU A 353 22.13 5.68 -5.69
C GLU A 353 21.66 5.46 -7.15
N TYR A 354 20.34 5.49 -7.38
CA TYR A 354 19.74 5.35 -8.69
C TYR A 354 19.14 6.67 -9.17
N PRO A 355 19.03 6.90 -10.50
CA PRO A 355 18.37 8.09 -11.04
C PRO A 355 16.98 8.26 -10.42
N ASN A 356 16.65 9.44 -9.92
CA ASN A 356 15.35 9.72 -9.33
C ASN A 356 15.01 11.21 -9.49
N ASP A 357 13.76 11.56 -9.22
CA ASP A 357 13.20 12.91 -9.31
C ASP A 357 12.93 13.55 -7.94
N GLU A 358 13.46 12.99 -6.84
CA GLU A 358 13.18 13.44 -5.48
C GLU A 358 13.36 14.97 -5.32
N LYS A 359 14.50 15.52 -5.76
CA LYS A 359 14.81 16.96 -5.66
C LYS A 359 13.80 17.81 -6.45
N ARG A 360 13.44 17.38 -7.66
CA ARG A 360 12.50 18.06 -8.55
C ARG A 360 11.09 18.04 -7.96
N LEU A 361 10.63 16.88 -7.50
CA LEU A 361 9.31 16.71 -6.90
C LEU A 361 9.19 17.49 -5.59
N LYS A 362 10.21 17.45 -4.72
CA LYS A 362 10.26 18.27 -3.49
C LYS A 362 10.12 19.77 -3.79
N PHE A 363 10.82 20.26 -4.82
CA PHE A 363 10.71 21.66 -5.24
C PHE A 363 9.29 21.99 -5.72
N ILE A 364 8.72 21.17 -6.60
CA ILE A 364 7.35 21.36 -7.10
C ILE A 364 6.33 21.38 -5.96
N TYR A 365 6.39 20.41 -5.04
CA TYR A 365 5.47 20.35 -3.90
C TYR A 365 5.64 21.54 -2.95
N LYS A 366 6.87 22.02 -2.74
CA LYS A 366 7.14 23.22 -1.92
C LYS A 366 6.50 24.47 -2.54
N VAL A 367 6.69 24.68 -3.84
CA VAL A 367 6.09 25.80 -4.57
C VAL A 367 4.56 25.70 -4.53
N TYR A 368 4.03 24.49 -4.75
CA TYR A 368 2.60 24.23 -4.71
C TYR A 368 1.95 24.53 -3.36
N ASN A 369 2.55 24.07 -2.25
CA ASN A 369 2.02 24.33 -0.91
C ASN A 369 2.03 25.84 -0.59
N LYS A 370 3.12 26.53 -0.94
CA LYS A 370 3.24 27.99 -0.81
C LYS A 370 2.13 28.74 -1.58
N LEU A 371 1.79 28.29 -2.80
CA LEU A 371 0.72 28.89 -3.60
C LEU A 371 -0.69 28.64 -3.05
N ARG A 372 -0.89 27.61 -2.22
CA ARG A 372 -2.20 27.30 -1.60
C ARG A 372 -2.31 27.80 -0.16
N GLY A 373 -1.35 28.59 0.33
CA GLY A 373 -1.34 29.10 1.70
C GLY A 373 -1.27 27.99 2.75
N ARG A 374 -0.61 26.87 2.43
CA ARG A 374 -0.40 25.72 3.32
C ARG A 374 1.07 25.53 3.67
#